data_AF-A0A496RD06-F1
#
_entry.id   AF-A0A496RD06-F1
#
_cell.length_a   1.000
_cell.length_b   1.000
_cell.length_c   1.000
_cell.angle_alpha   90.00
_cell.angle_beta   90.00
_cell.angle_gamma   90.00
#
_symmetry.space_group_name_H-M   'P 1'
#
loop_
_entity.id
_entity.type
_entity.pdbx_description
1 polymer ?
#
loop_
_entity_poly.entity_id
_entity_poly.type
_entity_poly.pdbx_seq_one_letter_code
_entity_poly.pdbx_strand_id
1 'polypeptide(L)'
;MKEYNLEIDDIRWYLSTILSTRFLSFSESPHELSRYIWSGELDKDLYNMEETFLSDLVEQYENDLVDETFIREKFGEISAAKCSRF
;
A
#
# COMPACT_ATOMS: atom_id res chain seq x y z
N MET A 1 -2.93 14.88 2.83
CA MET A 1 -3.25 14.11 4.07
C MET A 1 -4.28 14.80 4.98
N LYS A 2 -4.06 16.05 5.44
CA LYS A 2 -5.01 16.75 6.36
C LYS A 2 -6.45 16.86 5.83
N GLU A 3 -6.61 17.17 4.54
CA GLU A 3 -7.93 17.26 3.87
C GLU A 3 -8.75 15.96 3.99
N TYR A 4 -8.08 14.81 4.04
CA TYR A 4 -8.69 13.48 4.14
C TYR A 4 -8.69 12.93 5.57
N ASN A 5 -8.23 13.71 6.56
CA ASN A 5 -8.01 13.26 7.94
C ASN A 5 -7.24 11.92 8.03
N LEU A 6 -6.20 11.80 7.20
CA LEU A 6 -5.33 10.62 7.14
C LEU A 6 -4.07 10.82 7.96
N GLU A 7 -3.69 9.77 8.68
CA GLU A 7 -2.42 9.63 9.38
C GLU A 7 -1.54 8.57 8.69
N ILE A 8 -0.26 8.52 9.05
CA ILE A 8 0.67 7.52 8.52
C ILE A 8 0.19 6.08 8.79
N ASP A 9 -0.41 5.85 9.96
CA ASP A 9 -0.95 4.54 10.32
C ASP A 9 -2.09 4.10 9.39
N ASP A 10 -2.88 5.04 8.86
CA ASP A 10 -3.94 4.73 7.89
C ASP A 10 -3.36 4.26 6.55
N ILE A 11 -2.24 4.84 6.12
CA ILE A 11 -1.51 4.40 4.93
C ILE A 11 -0.96 2.99 5.16
N ARG A 12 -0.31 2.74 6.30
CA ARG A 12 0.19 1.40 6.65
C ARG A 12 -0.93 0.36 6.69
N TRP A 13 -2.10 0.71 7.25
CA TRP A 13 -3.27 -0.15 7.24
C TRP A 13 -3.76 -0.50 5.82
N TYR A 14 -3.88 0.51 4.95
CA TYR A 14 -4.27 0.31 3.56
C TYR A 14 -3.29 -0.60 2.81
N LEU A 15 -1.99 -0.32 2.91
CA LEU A 15 -0.96 -1.14 2.26
C LEU A 15 -0.94 -2.57 2.81
N SER A 16 -1.16 -2.75 4.12
CA SER A 16 -1.30 -4.08 4.74
C SER A 16 -2.52 -4.84 4.21
N THR A 17 -3.61 -4.13 3.89
CA THR A 17 -4.82 -4.72 3.30
C THR A 17 -4.56 -5.19 1.86
N ILE A 18 -3.82 -4.40 1.07
CA ILE A 18 -3.36 -4.81 -0.27
C ILE A 18 -2.47 -6.05 -0.16
N LEU A 19 -1.49 -6.03 0.74
CA LEU A 19 -0.56 -7.14 0.91
C LEU A 19 -1.28 -8.41 1.37
N SER A 20 -2.25 -8.29 2.28
CA SER A 20 -3.11 -9.41 2.70
C SER A 20 -3.90 -9.99 1.53
N THR A 21 -4.41 -9.14 0.63
CA THR A 21 -5.11 -9.57 -0.58
C THR A 21 -4.17 -10.31 -1.53
N ARG A 22 -2.93 -9.83 -1.69
CA ARG A 22 -1.86 -10.55 -2.43
C ARG A 22 -1.53 -11.89 -1.78
N PHE A 23 -1.58 -12.01 -0.45
CA PHE A 23 -1.38 -13.31 0.21
C PHE A 23 -2.51 -14.29 -0.09
N LEU A 24 -3.75 -13.82 -0.08
CA LEU A 24 -4.90 -14.65 -0.42
C LEU A 24 -4.86 -15.14 -1.88
N SER A 25 -4.23 -14.41 -2.80
CA SER A 25 -4.06 -14.88 -4.18
C SER A 25 -3.11 -16.09 -4.31
N PHE A 26 -2.30 -16.40 -3.28
CA PHE A 26 -1.50 -17.63 -3.24
C PHE A 26 -2.28 -18.85 -2.73
N SER A 27 -3.59 -18.76 -2.53
CA SER A 27 -4.41 -19.86 -2.01
C SER A 27 -4.30 -21.15 -2.82
N GLU A 28 -4.11 -21.06 -4.13
CA GLU A 28 -3.90 -22.21 -5.03
C GLU A 28 -2.44 -22.70 -5.05
N SER A 29 -1.48 -21.86 -4.62
CA SER A 29 -0.03 -22.13 -4.66
C SER A 29 0.69 -21.76 -3.34
N PRO A 30 0.41 -22.43 -2.19
CA PRO A 30 0.96 -22.05 -0.88
C PRO A 30 2.49 -22.11 -0.80
N HIS A 31 3.14 -22.91 -1.64
CA HIS A 31 4.60 -23.01 -1.70
C HIS A 31 5.25 -21.72 -2.21
N GLU A 32 4.59 -20.96 -3.09
CA GLU A 32 5.09 -19.68 -3.58
C GLU A 32 5.06 -18.62 -2.48
N LEU A 33 3.97 -18.56 -1.70
CA LEU A 33 3.90 -17.72 -0.51
C LEU A 33 5.00 -18.09 0.50
N SER A 34 5.19 -19.39 0.73
CA SER A 34 6.25 -19.88 1.63
C SER A 34 7.64 -19.45 1.15
N ARG A 35 7.90 -19.50 -0.17
CA ARG A 35 9.16 -19.05 -0.76
C ARG A 35 9.35 -17.54 -0.60
N TYR A 36 8.32 -16.74 -0.85
CA TYR A 36 8.35 -15.28 -0.73
C TYR A 36 8.62 -14.83 0.72
N ILE A 37 8.04 -15.52 1.71
CA ILE A 37 8.33 -15.29 3.13
C ILE A 37 9.77 -15.71 3.45
N TRP A 38 10.17 -16.93 3.08
CA TRP A 38 11.49 -17.47 3.40
C TRP A 38 12.65 -16.69 2.77
N SER A 39 12.47 -16.14 1.57
CA SER A 39 13.52 -15.39 0.88
C SER A 39 13.81 -14.02 1.51
N GLY A 40 13.02 -13.58 2.50
CA GLY A 40 13.13 -12.27 3.13
C GLY A 40 12.64 -11.12 2.25
N GLU A 41 11.94 -11.41 1.15
CA GLU A 41 11.34 -10.39 0.29
C GLU A 41 10.18 -9.70 1.00
N LEU A 42 9.40 -10.44 1.80
CA LEU A 42 8.36 -9.85 2.65
C LEU A 42 8.90 -8.78 3.60
N ASP A 43 10.02 -9.06 4.28
CA ASP A 43 10.60 -8.09 5.22
C ASP A 43 11.03 -6.80 4.51
N LYS A 44 11.53 -6.90 3.27
CA LYS A 44 11.84 -5.72 2.44
C LYS A 44 10.58 -4.95 2.06
N ASP A 45 9.53 -5.65 1.64
CA ASP A 45 8.26 -5.04 1.24
C ASP A 45 7.55 -4.35 2.43
N LEU A 46 7.79 -4.81 3.67
CA LEU A 46 7.25 -4.19 4.89
C LEU A 46 8.12 -3.05 5.42
N TYR A 47 9.43 -3.10 5.19
CA TYR A 47 10.35 -2.10 5.72
C TYR A 47 10.14 -0.74 5.05
N ASN A 48 9.83 0.28 5.85
CA ASN A 48 9.53 1.64 5.40
C ASN A 48 8.47 1.71 4.28
N MET A 49 7.53 0.75 4.26
CA MET A 49 6.54 0.59 3.19
C MET A 49 5.73 1.86 2.91
N GLU A 50 5.38 2.64 3.94
CA GLU A 50 4.65 3.90 3.77
C GLU A 50 5.52 5.01 3.17
N GLU A 51 6.80 5.05 3.52
CA GLU A 51 7.72 6.08 3.05
C GLU A 51 7.99 5.85 1.56
N THR A 52 8.30 4.60 1.19
CA THR A 52 8.46 4.19 -0.22
C THR A 52 7.20 4.51 -1.02
N PHE A 53 6.02 4.12 -0.54
CA PHE A 53 4.77 4.40 -1.24
C PHE A 53 4.53 5.90 -1.47
N LEU A 54 4.75 6.73 -0.44
CA LEU A 54 4.58 8.18 -0.56
C LEU A 54 5.62 8.81 -1.49
N SER A 55 6.88 8.36 -1.40
CA SER A 55 7.95 8.80 -2.29
C SER A 55 7.64 8.45 -3.74
N ASP A 56 7.17 7.23 -4.02
CA ASP A 56 6.80 6.80 -5.37
C ASP A 56 5.65 7.62 -5.93
N LEU A 57 4.64 7.96 -5.13
CA LEU A 57 3.54 8.83 -5.56
C LEU A 57 4.01 10.25 -5.88
N VAL A 58 4.94 10.79 -5.07
CA VAL A 58 5.54 12.10 -5.32
C VAL A 58 6.37 12.06 -6.60
N GLU A 59 7.23 11.06 -6.77
CA GLU A 59 8.06 10.89 -7.96
C GLU A 59 7.21 10.75 -9.23
N GLN A 60 6.12 9.99 -9.18
CA GLN A 60 5.21 9.85 -10.31
C GLN A 60 4.53 11.18 -10.66
N TYR A 61 4.15 11.97 -9.66
CA TYR A 61 3.54 13.28 -9.89
C TYR A 61 4.55 14.29 -10.43
N GLU A 62 5.75 14.34 -9.87
CA GLU A 62 6.83 15.26 -10.30
C GLU A 62 7.33 14.96 -11.72
N ASN A 63 7.23 13.71 -12.17
CA ASN A 63 7.60 13.29 -13.52
C ASN A 63 6.42 13.34 -14.52
N ASP A 64 5.30 13.99 -14.18
CA ASP A 64 4.09 14.09 -15.01
C ASP A 64 3.50 12.72 -15.43
N LEU A 65 3.79 11.65 -14.68
CA LEU A 65 3.25 10.31 -14.95
C LEU A 65 1.82 10.16 -14.44
N VAL A 66 1.47 10.92 -13.40
CA VAL A 66 0.13 10.99 -12.80
C VAL A 66 -0.24 12.43 -12.52
N ASP A 67 -1.53 12.71 -12.47
CA ASP A 67 -2.05 14.04 -12.18
C ASP A 67 -2.56 14.14 -10.72
N GLU A 68 -3.00 15.34 -10.33
CA GLU A 68 -3.57 15.57 -9.00
C GLU A 68 -4.83 14.72 -8.77
N THR A 69 -5.60 14.46 -9.82
CA THR A 69 -6.80 13.60 -9.76
C THR A 69 -6.45 12.21 -9.26
N PHE A 70 -5.42 11.60 -9.84
CA PHE A 70 -4.94 10.28 -9.42
C PHE A 70 -4.51 10.26 -7.94
N ILE A 71 -3.77 11.28 -7.49
CA ILE A 71 -3.36 11.39 -6.08
C ILE A 71 -4.58 11.50 -5.16
N ARG A 72 -5.59 12.28 -5.56
CA ARG A 72 -6.85 12.41 -4.81
C ARG A 72 -7.64 11.11 -4.76
N GLU A 73 -7.68 10.36 -5.85
CA GLU A 73 -8.29 9.03 -5.90
C GLU A 73 -7.58 8.08 -4.93
N LYS A 74 -6.24 8.07 -4.92
CA LYS A 74 -5.46 7.25 -3.97
C LYS A 74 -5.72 7.61 -2.52
N PHE A 75 -5.77 8.89 -2.15
CA PHE A 75 -6.17 9.26 -0.80
C PHE A 75 -7.64 8.94 -0.48
N GLY A 76 -8.52 8.95 -1.49
CA GLY A 76 -9.89 8.44 -1.37
C GLY A 76 -9.93 6.95 -1.03
N GLU A 77 -9.15 6.12 -1.72
CA GLU A 77 -9.03 4.68 -1.46
C GLU A 77 -8.52 4.41 -0.02
N ILE A 78 -7.48 5.12 0.41
CA ILE A 78 -6.92 4.98 1.77
C ILE A 78 -7.96 5.38 2.82
N SER A 79 -8.69 6.48 2.59
CA SER A 79 -9.77 6.92 3.49
C SER A 79 -10.91 5.90 3.57
N ALA A 80 -11.29 5.29 2.44
CA ALA A 80 -12.27 4.22 2.43
C ALA A 80 -11.78 2.98 3.23
N ALA A 81 -10.51 2.58 3.07
CA ALA A 81 -9.93 1.47 3.80
C ALA A 81 -9.82 1.73 5.32
N LYS A 82 -9.60 2.99 5.72
CA LYS A 82 -9.67 3.42 7.12
C LYS A 82 -11.07 3.21 7.69
N CYS A 83 -12.12 3.58 6.94
CA CYS A 83 -13.51 3.40 7.36
C CYS A 83 -13.90 1.93 7.53
N SER A 84 -13.26 1.00 6.80
CA SER A 84 -13.51 -0.45 6.92
C SER A 84 -12.61 -1.16 7.93
N ARG A 85 -11.81 -0.42 8.70
CA ARG A 85 -10.89 -0.97 9.71
C ARG A 85 -11.62 -1.61 10.91
N PHE A 86 -12.87 -1.23 11.17
CA PHE A 86 -13.70 -1.71 12.28
C PHE A 86 -15.19 -1.81 11.91
#